data_AF-A0A7T7L1Z9-F1
#
_entry.id   AF-A0A7T7L1Z9-F1
#
_cell.length_a   1.000
_cell.length_b   1.000
_cell.length_c   1.000
_cell.angle_alpha   90.00
_cell.angle_beta   90.00
_cell.angle_gamma   90.00
#
_symmetry.space_group_name_H-M   'P 1'
#
loop_
_entity.id
_entity.type
_entity.pdbx_description
1 polymer ?
#
loop_
_entity_poly.entity_id
_entity_poly.type
_entity_poly.pdbx_seq_one_letter_code
_entity_poly.pdbx_strand_id
1 'polypeptide(L)'
;MSTADDYTAYIRSTIDSNGKAACLLQWGQITQLLTPETVLTTARDLMAAAAAAETDIALVDSFRATLKADMDTIGLMVMDIRKRRPSPKGKPALRIAAVAGHRTHKPYVHIARGSMKHELDPDEAREMALHWTEAAIAAQIDVRLRYALGEWDHLDAAAIERLFTLLQGVQR
;
A
#
# COMPACT_ATOMS: atom_id res chain seq x y z
N MET A 1 -2.99 5.87 -30.22
CA MET A 1 -3.53 6.17 -28.88
C MET A 1 -2.57 5.57 -27.87
N SER A 2 -1.89 6.43 -27.11
CA SER A 2 -0.86 6.07 -26.13
C SER A 2 -1.48 5.25 -25.00
N THR A 3 -1.00 4.03 -24.76
CA THR A 3 -1.34 3.21 -23.59
C THR A 3 -0.59 3.76 -22.37
N ALA A 4 -1.14 4.79 -21.75
CA ALA A 4 -0.65 5.28 -20.47
C ALA A 4 -1.04 4.29 -19.35
N ASP A 5 -0.05 3.87 -18.55
CA ASP A 5 -0.17 3.33 -17.19
C ASP A 5 -0.83 1.97 -16.91
N ASP A 6 -0.55 0.94 -17.72
CA ASP A 6 -0.99 -0.45 -17.41
C ASP A 6 -0.30 -1.08 -16.16
N TYR A 7 0.63 -0.38 -15.49
CA TYR A 7 1.48 -0.95 -14.43
C TYR A 7 1.35 -0.27 -13.06
N THR A 8 0.59 0.81 -12.91
CA THR A 8 0.46 1.52 -11.63
C THR A 8 -0.72 0.97 -10.84
N ALA A 9 -0.51 0.71 -9.55
CA ALA A 9 -1.55 0.22 -8.65
C ALA A 9 -2.31 1.39 -8.02
N TYR A 10 -3.55 1.59 -8.46
CA TYR A 10 -4.44 2.65 -7.99
C TYR A 10 -5.40 2.15 -6.92
N ILE A 11 -5.64 2.97 -5.90
CA ILE A 11 -6.62 2.71 -4.83
C ILE A 11 -7.47 3.96 -4.62
N ARG A 12 -8.78 3.78 -4.44
CA ARG A 12 -9.70 4.89 -4.13
C ARG A 12 -10.78 4.47 -3.14
N SER A 13 -11.36 5.44 -2.42
CA SER A 13 -12.53 5.19 -1.58
C SER A 13 -13.76 4.85 -2.42
N THR A 14 -14.64 4.02 -1.84
CA THR A 14 -15.95 3.66 -2.41
C THR A 14 -16.83 3.08 -1.29
N ILE A 15 -18.03 2.64 -1.65
CA ILE A 15 -18.88 1.80 -0.81
C ILE A 15 -19.05 0.39 -1.40
N ASP A 16 -19.40 -0.58 -0.56
CA ASP A 16 -19.83 -1.92 -0.99
C ASP A 16 -21.32 -1.97 -1.33
N SER A 17 -21.83 -3.14 -1.74
CA SER A 17 -23.23 -3.35 -2.08
C SER A 17 -24.19 -3.16 -0.90
N ASN A 18 -23.69 -3.11 0.33
CA ASN A 18 -24.45 -2.91 1.56
C ASN A 18 -24.27 -1.49 2.13
N GLY A 19 -23.63 -0.58 1.39
CA GLY A 19 -23.34 0.78 1.83
C GLY A 19 -22.22 0.89 2.87
N LYS A 20 -21.43 -0.17 3.10
CA LYS A 20 -20.29 -0.15 4.02
C LYS A 20 -19.04 0.42 3.36
N ALA A 21 -18.13 0.92 4.18
CA ALA A 21 -16.90 1.54 3.73
C ALA A 21 -16.03 0.51 3.01
N ALA A 22 -15.60 0.84 1.80
CA ALA A 22 -14.77 -0.04 0.97
C ALA A 22 -13.75 0.79 0.18
N CYS A 23 -12.75 0.11 -0.36
CA CYS A 23 -11.78 0.72 -1.27
C CYS A 23 -11.69 -0.11 -2.54
N LEU A 24 -11.62 0.54 -3.70
CA LEU A 24 -11.46 -0.13 -4.98
C LEU A 24 -9.98 -0.09 -5.40
N LEU A 25 -9.36 -1.26 -5.45
CA LEU A 25 -8.03 -1.47 -6.02
C LEU A 25 -8.17 -1.71 -7.53
N GLN A 26 -7.39 -0.99 -8.33
CA GLN A 26 -7.23 -1.21 -9.77
C GLN A 26 -5.74 -1.29 -10.10
N TRP A 27 -5.29 -2.41 -10.68
CA TRP A 27 -3.90 -2.59 -11.10
C TRP A 27 -3.85 -3.50 -12.33
N GLY A 28 -3.66 -2.90 -13.51
CA GLY A 28 -3.83 -3.58 -14.79
C GLY A 28 -5.20 -4.27 -14.87
N GLN A 29 -5.20 -5.60 -15.04
CA GLN A 29 -6.43 -6.40 -15.11
C GLN A 29 -7.06 -6.70 -13.74
N ILE A 30 -6.39 -6.36 -12.65
CA ILE A 30 -6.91 -6.61 -11.30
C ILE A 30 -7.84 -5.47 -10.90
N THR A 31 -9.12 -5.77 -10.73
CA THR A 31 -10.08 -4.88 -10.07
C THR A 31 -10.67 -5.60 -8.87
N GLN A 32 -10.50 -5.04 -7.68
CA GLN A 32 -10.96 -5.68 -6.45
C GLN A 32 -11.44 -4.70 -5.40
N LEU A 33 -12.57 -5.04 -4.77
CA LEU A 33 -13.08 -4.36 -3.60
C LEU A 33 -12.38 -4.87 -2.33
N LEU A 34 -11.86 -3.96 -1.52
CA LEU A 34 -11.12 -4.23 -0.30
C LEU A 34 -11.78 -3.54 0.90
N THR A 35 -11.59 -4.09 2.10
CA THR A 35 -11.99 -3.41 3.33
C THR A 35 -10.94 -2.34 3.70
N PRO A 36 -11.34 -1.23 4.37
CA PRO A 36 -10.38 -0.23 4.85
C PRO A 36 -9.28 -0.81 5.74
N GLU A 37 -9.60 -1.83 6.56
CA GLU A 37 -8.63 -2.54 7.38
C GLU A 37 -7.54 -3.24 6.55
N THR A 38 -7.93 -3.90 5.46
CA THR A 38 -7.00 -4.55 4.53
C THR A 38 -6.08 -3.53 3.87
N VAL A 39 -6.63 -2.38 3.47
CA VAL A 39 -5.87 -1.28 2.86
C VAL A 39 -4.88 -0.68 3.85
N LEU A 40 -5.30 -0.38 5.08
CA LEU A 40 -4.42 0.13 6.14
C LEU A 40 -3.32 -0.87 6.53
N THR A 41 -3.63 -2.17 6.53
CA THR A 41 -2.63 -3.22 6.74
C THR A 41 -1.59 -3.18 5.63
N THR A 42 -2.02 -3.06 4.37
CA THR A 42 -1.10 -2.97 3.23
C THR A 42 -0.22 -1.73 3.29
N ALA A 43 -0.77 -0.57 3.67
CA ALA A 43 0.01 0.66 3.85
C ALA A 43 1.10 0.49 4.93
N ARG A 44 0.76 -0.15 6.06
CA ARG A 44 1.75 -0.46 7.11
C ARG A 44 2.84 -1.40 6.60
N ASP A 45 2.48 -2.42 5.83
CA ASP A 45 3.42 -3.38 5.26
C ASP A 45 4.37 -2.70 4.25
N LEU A 46 3.87 -1.78 3.43
CA LEU A 46 4.68 -0.98 2.51
C LEU A 46 5.72 -0.13 3.27
N MET A 47 5.28 0.62 4.30
CA MET A 47 6.20 1.42 5.12
C MET A 47 7.23 0.56 5.85
N ALA A 48 6.81 -0.58 6.41
CA ALA A 48 7.70 -1.51 7.09
C ALA A 48 8.72 -2.13 6.12
N ALA A 49 8.31 -2.46 4.90
CA ALA A 49 9.20 -3.02 3.88
C ALA A 49 10.22 -1.98 3.39
N ALA A 50 9.80 -0.73 3.18
CA ALA A 50 10.71 0.37 2.83
C ALA A 50 11.82 0.53 3.87
N ALA A 51 11.44 0.66 5.15
CA ALA A 51 12.40 0.79 6.25
C ALA A 51 13.31 -0.45 6.37
N ALA A 52 12.76 -1.65 6.20
CA ALA A 52 13.52 -2.89 6.26
C ALA A 52 14.56 -3.00 5.12
N ALA A 53 14.21 -2.58 3.91
CA ALA A 53 15.10 -2.61 2.75
C ALA A 53 16.30 -1.68 2.95
N GLU A 54 16.06 -0.45 3.41
CA GLU A 54 17.11 0.51 3.75
C GLU A 54 18.01 0.00 4.88
N THR A 55 17.40 -0.53 5.95
CA THR A 55 18.14 -1.09 7.08
C THR A 55 19.03 -2.25 6.66
N ASP A 56 18.55 -3.11 5.75
CA ASP A 56 19.33 -4.24 5.26
C ASP A 56 20.55 -3.81 4.46
N ILE A 57 20.42 -2.81 3.59
CA ILE A 57 21.56 -2.25 2.85
C ILE A 57 22.58 -1.64 3.81
N ALA A 58 22.13 -0.81 4.76
CA ALA A 58 23.01 -0.20 5.75
C ALA A 58 23.75 -1.26 6.61
N LEU A 59 23.05 -2.36 6.94
CA LEU A 59 23.62 -3.48 7.69
C LEU A 59 24.67 -4.25 6.88
N VAL A 60 24.38 -4.54 5.61
CA VAL A 60 25.33 -5.17 4.67
C VAL A 60 26.59 -4.32 4.56
N ASP A 61 26.44 -3.02 4.37
CA ASP A 61 27.57 -2.10 4.25
C ASP A 61 28.39 -2.01 5.54
N SER A 62 27.73 -1.99 6.70
CA SER A 62 28.38 -2.00 8.01
C SER A 62 29.18 -3.28 8.26
N PHE A 63 28.62 -4.46 7.94
CA PHE A 63 29.34 -5.72 8.06
C PHE A 63 30.53 -5.81 7.12
N ARG A 64 30.38 -5.31 5.90
CA ARG A 64 31.47 -5.27 4.92
C ARG A 64 32.59 -4.32 5.36
N ALA A 65 32.26 -3.11 5.81
CA ALA A 65 33.26 -2.10 6.17
C ALA A 65 33.94 -2.40 7.52
N THR A 66 33.17 -2.85 8.51
CA THR A 66 33.64 -2.98 9.90
C THR A 66 34.15 -4.39 10.20
N LEU A 67 33.38 -5.42 9.84
CA LEU A 67 33.74 -6.81 10.13
C LEU A 67 34.58 -7.45 9.02
N LYS A 68 34.65 -6.80 7.84
CA LYS A 68 35.33 -7.31 6.65
C LYS A 68 34.89 -8.73 6.28
N ALA A 69 33.64 -9.06 6.59
CA ALA A 69 33.04 -10.35 6.30
C ALA A 69 32.81 -10.51 4.78
N ASP A 70 32.88 -11.74 4.29
CA ASP A 70 32.50 -12.06 2.91
C ASP A 70 30.97 -12.00 2.72
N MET A 71 30.52 -11.95 1.47
CA MET A 71 29.10 -11.78 1.14
C MET A 71 28.23 -12.99 1.52
N ASP A 72 28.79 -14.19 1.59
CA ASP A 72 28.04 -15.40 1.98
C ASP A 72 27.76 -15.36 3.49
N THR A 73 28.76 -15.02 4.30
CA THR A 73 28.63 -14.78 5.74
C THR A 73 27.66 -13.64 6.04
N ILE A 74 27.79 -12.51 5.33
CA ILE A 74 26.86 -11.37 5.46
C ILE A 74 25.43 -11.80 5.14
N GLY A 75 25.23 -12.56 4.07
CA GLY A 75 23.92 -13.09 3.68
C GLY A 75 23.25 -13.89 4.79
N LEU A 76 24.00 -14.80 5.44
CA LEU A 76 23.51 -15.59 6.56
C LEU A 76 23.15 -14.73 7.78
N MET A 77 23.98 -13.73 8.12
CA MET A 77 23.74 -12.83 9.25
C MET A 77 22.49 -11.96 9.02
N VAL A 78 22.34 -11.40 7.82
CA VAL A 78 21.16 -10.59 7.44
C VAL A 78 19.90 -11.45 7.46
N MET A 79 19.96 -12.70 6.96
CA MET A 79 18.83 -13.63 7.01
C MET A 79 18.40 -13.94 8.45
N ASP A 80 19.35 -14.15 9.37
CA ASP A 80 19.04 -14.40 10.77
C ASP A 80 18.39 -13.17 11.45
N ILE A 81 18.89 -11.98 11.15
CA ILE A 81 18.29 -10.72 11.62
C ILE A 81 16.87 -10.55 11.08
N ARG A 82 16.66 -10.79 9.77
CA ARG A 82 15.33 -10.73 9.14
C ARG A 82 14.33 -11.66 9.80
N LYS A 83 14.74 -12.88 10.18
CA LYS A 83 13.86 -13.85 10.89
C LYS A 83 13.40 -13.35 12.26
N ARG A 84 14.17 -12.49 12.92
CA ARG A 84 13.87 -11.94 14.24
C ARG A 84 13.08 -10.63 14.18
N ARG A 85 12.96 -10.01 13.00
CA ARG A 85 12.21 -8.75 12.86
C ARG A 85 10.72 -9.00 13.09
N PRO A 86 10.04 -8.12 13.84
CA PRO A 86 8.60 -8.19 13.94
C PRO A 86 7.97 -7.97 12.57
N SER A 87 7.14 -8.91 12.14
CA SER A 87 6.32 -8.72 10.94
C SER A 87 5.01 -8.03 11.33
N PRO A 88 4.52 -7.08 10.50
CA PRO A 88 3.17 -6.55 10.66
C PRO A 88 2.15 -7.69 10.74
N LYS A 89 1.12 -7.50 11.57
CA LYS A 89 0.02 -8.47 11.73
C LYS A 89 -1.14 -8.07 10.83
N GLY A 90 -1.76 -9.05 10.19
CA GLY A 90 -2.96 -8.87 9.36
C GLY A 90 -2.81 -9.53 8.00
N LYS A 91 -3.84 -9.38 7.16
CA LYS A 91 -3.84 -9.87 5.78
C LYS A 91 -3.73 -8.67 4.84
N PRO A 92 -2.55 -8.37 4.27
CA PRO A 92 -2.41 -7.30 3.30
C PRO A 92 -3.09 -7.67 1.98
N ALA A 93 -3.40 -6.64 1.19
CA ALA A 93 -3.89 -6.77 -0.17
C ALA A 93 -2.80 -7.23 -1.13
N LEU A 94 -1.56 -6.79 -0.91
CA LEU A 94 -0.42 -7.08 -1.77
C LEU A 94 0.53 -8.04 -1.06
N ARG A 95 1.23 -8.87 -1.83
CA ARG A 95 2.46 -9.50 -1.35
C ARG A 95 3.55 -8.44 -1.43
N ILE A 96 4.20 -8.16 -0.29
CA ILE A 96 5.21 -7.11 -0.16
C ILE A 96 6.47 -7.73 0.40
N ALA A 97 7.62 -7.44 -0.21
CA ALA A 97 8.91 -7.91 0.25
C ALA A 97 9.97 -6.81 0.20
N ALA A 98 10.69 -6.64 1.30
CA ALA A 98 11.90 -5.82 1.34
C ALA A 98 13.06 -6.55 0.66
N VAL A 99 13.76 -5.86 -0.24
CA VAL A 99 14.88 -6.42 -1.00
C VAL A 99 16.10 -5.52 -0.82
N ALA A 100 17.22 -6.13 -0.49
CA ALA A 100 18.53 -5.49 -0.51
C ALA A 100 19.23 -5.93 -1.79
N GLY A 101 19.31 -5.04 -2.79
CA GLY A 101 19.89 -5.35 -4.09
C GLY A 101 21.38 -5.68 -3.96
N HIS A 102 21.74 -6.96 -4.05
CA HIS A 102 23.12 -7.43 -3.85
C HIS A 102 24.10 -6.92 -4.92
N ARG A 103 23.61 -6.63 -6.13
CA ARG A 103 24.42 -6.08 -7.24
C ARG A 103 24.41 -4.56 -7.29
N THR A 104 23.28 -3.95 -6.98
CA THR A 104 23.09 -2.49 -7.09
C THR A 104 23.44 -1.76 -5.80
N HIS A 105 23.56 -2.47 -4.68
CA HIS A 105 23.68 -1.91 -3.33
C HIS A 105 22.56 -0.89 -3.02
N LYS A 106 21.37 -1.12 -3.58
CA LYS A 106 20.21 -0.26 -3.39
C LYS A 106 19.06 -1.00 -2.70
N PRO A 107 18.29 -0.29 -1.85
CA PRO A 107 17.09 -0.83 -1.25
C PRO A 107 15.95 -0.81 -2.26
N TYR A 108 15.12 -1.87 -2.26
CA TYR A 108 13.91 -1.95 -3.06
C TYR A 108 12.77 -2.58 -2.26
N VAL A 109 11.55 -2.29 -2.67
CA VAL A 109 10.32 -2.93 -2.20
C VAL A 109 9.66 -3.61 -3.39
N HIS A 110 9.54 -4.93 -3.33
CA HIS A 110 8.81 -5.70 -4.33
C HIS A 110 7.36 -5.86 -3.91
N ILE A 111 6.45 -5.45 -4.79
CA ILE A 111 5.01 -5.63 -4.62
C ILE A 111 4.46 -6.58 -5.68
N ALA A 112 3.49 -7.43 -5.29
CA ALA A 112 2.84 -8.34 -6.22
C ALA A 112 1.42 -8.71 -5.82
N ARG A 113 0.55 -8.88 -6.82
CA ARG A 113 -0.78 -9.46 -6.66
C ARG A 113 -1.14 -10.23 -7.94
N GLY A 114 -1.49 -11.50 -7.82
CA GLY A 114 -1.72 -12.34 -9.00
C GLY A 114 -0.52 -12.35 -9.94
N SER A 115 -0.76 -12.00 -11.21
CA SER A 115 0.27 -11.82 -12.26
C SER A 115 0.98 -10.47 -12.20
N MET A 116 0.42 -9.46 -11.52
CA MET A 116 1.00 -8.13 -11.43
C MET A 116 2.16 -8.11 -10.45
N LYS A 117 3.27 -7.50 -10.86
CA LYS A 117 4.48 -7.32 -10.06
C LYS A 117 5.08 -5.95 -10.37
N HIS A 118 5.62 -5.29 -9.37
CA HIS A 118 6.34 -4.05 -9.54
C HIS A 118 7.43 -3.92 -8.47
N GLU A 119 8.48 -3.18 -8.82
CA GLU A 119 9.58 -2.84 -7.94
C GLU A 119 9.48 -1.35 -7.68
N LEU A 120 9.51 -0.98 -6.41
CA LEU A 120 9.48 0.39 -5.93
C LEU A 120 10.79 0.68 -5.22
N ASP A 121 11.27 1.91 -5.30
CA ASP A 121 12.20 2.39 -4.30
C ASP A 121 11.49 2.66 -2.94
N PRO A 122 12.23 2.85 -1.84
CA PRO A 122 11.61 3.08 -0.53
C PRO A 122 10.72 4.32 -0.44
N ASP A 123 11.01 5.37 -1.21
CA ASP A 123 10.24 6.61 -1.17
C ASP A 123 8.93 6.45 -1.95
N GLU A 124 8.97 5.84 -3.13
CA GLU A 124 7.78 5.44 -3.89
C GLU A 124 6.88 4.51 -3.06
N ALA A 125 7.46 3.57 -2.30
CA ALA A 125 6.70 2.70 -1.42
C ALA A 125 6.02 3.46 -0.27
N ARG A 126 6.66 4.50 0.29
CA ARG A 126 6.06 5.38 1.30
C ARG A 126 4.95 6.25 0.71
N GLU A 127 5.16 6.84 -0.45
CA GLU A 127 4.16 7.65 -1.15
C GLU A 127 2.92 6.80 -1.48
N MET A 128 3.14 5.59 -2.00
CA MET A 128 2.06 4.63 -2.22
C MET A 128 1.34 4.29 -0.89
N ALA A 129 2.07 4.07 0.20
CA ALA A 129 1.46 3.81 1.51
C ALA A 129 0.59 4.99 2.02
N LEU A 130 1.01 6.23 1.77
CA LEU A 130 0.24 7.43 2.11
C LEU A 130 -1.08 7.47 1.33
N HIS A 131 -1.03 7.30 0.01
CA HIS A 131 -2.24 7.25 -0.82
C HIS A 131 -3.20 6.13 -0.42
N TRP A 132 -2.67 4.97 -0.03
CA TRP A 132 -3.48 3.87 0.50
C TRP A 132 -4.14 4.23 1.83
N THR A 133 -3.41 4.91 2.71
CA THR A 133 -3.95 5.39 3.99
C THR A 133 -5.06 6.42 3.76
N GLU A 134 -4.86 7.38 2.86
CA GLU A 134 -5.85 8.39 2.48
C GLU A 134 -7.13 7.75 1.93
N ALA A 135 -7.02 6.79 1.01
CA ALA A 135 -8.16 6.10 0.44
C ALA A 135 -8.98 5.34 1.50
N ALA A 136 -8.31 4.70 2.47
CA ALA A 136 -8.98 4.00 3.56
C ALA A 136 -9.70 4.94 4.52
N ILE A 137 -9.06 6.06 4.88
CA ILE A 137 -9.66 7.09 5.74
C ILE A 137 -10.85 7.75 5.04
N ALA A 138 -10.69 8.13 3.78
CA ALA A 138 -11.76 8.70 2.96
C ALA A 138 -12.98 7.77 2.90
N ALA A 139 -12.79 6.46 2.68
CA ALA A 139 -13.90 5.50 2.68
C ALA A 139 -14.66 5.45 4.01
N GLN A 140 -13.97 5.57 5.14
CA GLN A 140 -14.61 5.60 6.46
C GLN A 140 -15.35 6.92 6.71
N ILE A 141 -14.77 8.04 6.27
CA ILE A 141 -15.40 9.36 6.37
C ILE A 141 -16.65 9.42 5.49
N ASP A 142 -16.58 8.94 4.24
CA ASP A 142 -17.67 8.96 3.28
C ASP A 142 -18.92 8.28 3.83
N VAL A 143 -18.78 7.10 4.45
CA VAL A 143 -19.91 6.38 5.06
C VAL A 143 -20.47 7.11 6.27
N ARG A 144 -19.63 7.68 7.13
CA ARG A 144 -20.09 8.46 8.28
C ARG A 144 -20.83 9.72 7.86
N LEU A 145 -20.34 10.39 6.82
CA LEU A 145 -20.97 11.58 6.26
C LEU A 145 -22.30 11.23 5.57
N ARG A 146 -22.38 10.13 4.82
CA ARG A 146 -23.64 9.61 4.27
C ARG A 146 -24.66 9.33 5.37
N TYR A 147 -24.24 8.68 6.45
CA TYR A 147 -25.09 8.42 7.60
C TYR A 147 -25.60 9.73 8.22
N ALA A 148 -24.70 10.68 8.53
CA ALA A 148 -25.07 11.96 9.13
C ALA A 148 -26.01 12.80 8.24
N LEU A 149 -25.81 12.79 6.92
CA LEU A 149 -26.69 13.48 5.96
C LEU A 149 -28.05 12.78 5.84
N GLY A 150 -28.12 11.46 6.01
CA GLY A 150 -29.36 10.69 5.98
C GLY A 150 -30.26 10.91 7.20
N GLU A 151 -29.69 11.33 8.33
CA GLU A 151 -30.45 11.77 9.51
C GLU A 151 -31.04 13.18 9.33
N TRP A 152 -30.76 13.86 8.21
CA TRP A 152 -31.29 15.19 7.94
C TRP A 152 -32.51 15.12 7.02
N ASP A 153 -33.69 15.36 7.59
CA ASP A 153 -35.00 15.24 6.91
C ASP A 153 -35.17 16.07 5.62
N HIS A 154 -34.26 17.01 5.36
CA HIS A 154 -34.26 17.86 4.16
C HIS A 154 -33.49 17.26 2.97
N LEU A 155 -32.77 16.15 3.16
CA LEU A 155 -32.04 15.47 2.10
C LEU A 155 -32.57 14.05 1.92
N ASP A 156 -33.04 13.76 0.71
CA ASP A 156 -33.34 12.39 0.32
C ASP A 156 -32.06 11.65 -0.10
N ALA A 157 -32.13 10.32 -0.14
CA ALA A 157 -31.00 9.47 -0.54
C ALA A 157 -30.45 9.85 -1.94
N ALA A 158 -31.31 10.29 -2.86
CA ALA A 158 -30.90 10.70 -4.20
C ALA A 158 -30.07 12.00 -4.17
N ALA A 159 -30.40 12.96 -3.32
CA ALA A 159 -29.64 14.19 -3.13
C ALA A 159 -28.27 13.92 -2.52
N ILE A 160 -28.21 13.00 -1.55
CA ILE A 160 -26.95 12.57 -0.93
C ILE A 160 -26.05 11.92 -1.98
N GLU A 161 -26.55 10.98 -2.80
CA GLU A 161 -25.72 10.36 -3.85
C GLU A 161 -25.27 11.37 -4.92
N ARG A 162 -26.09 12.36 -5.27
CA ARG A 162 -25.66 13.45 -6.15
C ARG A 162 -24.51 14.26 -5.57
N LEU A 163 -24.55 14.58 -4.27
CA LEU A 163 -23.47 15.28 -3.56
C LEU A 163 -22.15 14.49 -3.64
N PHE A 164 -22.18 13.19 -3.33
CA PHE A 164 -20.99 12.35 -3.40
C PHE A 164 -20.48 12.18 -4.84
N THR A 165 -21.38 12.08 -5.82
CA THR A 165 -21.00 12.02 -7.25
C THR A 165 -20.27 13.30 -7.67
N LEU A 166 -20.75 14.46 -7.24
CA LEU A 166 -20.11 15.75 -7.51
C LEU A 166 -18.72 15.84 -6.86
N LEU A 167 -18.60 15.46 -5.58
CA LEU A 167 -17.33 15.47 -4.85
C LEU A 167 -16.29 14.53 -5.49
N GLN A 168 -16.70 13.34 -5.94
CA GLN A 168 -15.83 12.42 -6.67
C GLN A 168 -15.41 12.96 -8.05
N GLY A 169 -16.24 13.78 -8.70
CA GLY A 169 -15.92 14.44 -9.96
C GLY A 169 -14.87 15.54 -9.84
N VAL A 170 -14.73 16.16 -8.65
CA VAL A 170 -13.73 17.21 -8.36
C VAL A 170 -12.35 16.61 -8.01
N GLN A 171 -12.30 15.34 -7.61
CA GLN A 171 -11.05 14.63 -7.27
C GLN A 171 -10.40 13.88 -8.45
N ARG A 172 -11.01 13.89 -9.64
CA ARG A 172 -10.44 13.34 -10.87
C ARG A 172 -9.68 14.40 -11.66
#